data_AF-A0A485K780-F1
#
_entry.id   AF-A0A485K780-F1
#
_cell.length_a   1.000
_cell.length_b   1.000
_cell.length_c   1.000
_cell.angle_alpha   90.00
_cell.angle_beta   90.00
_cell.angle_gamma   90.00
#
_symmetry.space_group_name_H-M   'P 1'
#
loop_
_entity.id
_entity.type
_entity.pdbx_description
1 polymer ?
#
loop_
_entity_poly.entity_id
_entity_poly.type
_entity_poly.pdbx_seq_one_letter_code
_entity_poly.pdbx_strand_id
1 'polypeptide(L)'
;MDGHVWKTYLNMLPPYIRGPSVIVADNFDAHVSQESADAIAEDLFSTLEPLPANCTSTCQPLDVGVMGPFKKILRTLWLEETPVKTAAEKRLAMIKRSIKAWKRITPDAIRRSFEKALPRPEEYVV
;
A
#
# COMPACT_ATOMS: atom_id res chain seq x y z
N MET A 1 -5.06 12.01 -5.13
CA MET A 1 -5.66 10.91 -5.91
C MET A 1 -7.15 11.21 -6.00
N ASP A 2 -7.82 10.87 -7.10
CA ASP A 2 -9.28 10.97 -7.19
C ASP A 2 -9.88 9.57 -7.44
N GLY A 3 -11.21 9.49 -7.54
CA GLY A 3 -11.91 8.22 -7.79
C GLY A 3 -11.52 7.55 -9.11
N HIS A 4 -11.20 8.31 -10.15
CA HIS A 4 -10.77 7.74 -11.44
C HIS A 4 -9.40 7.06 -11.32
N VAL A 5 -8.47 7.73 -10.65
CA VAL A 5 -7.14 7.16 -10.39
C VAL A 5 -7.25 5.95 -9.46
N TRP A 6 -8.10 6.01 -8.43
CA TRP A 6 -8.36 4.86 -7.54
C TRP A 6 -8.90 3.65 -8.30
N LYS A 7 -9.93 3.84 -9.13
CA LYS A 7 -10.49 2.77 -9.97
C LYS A 7 -9.44 2.18 -10.91
N THR A 8 -8.55 3.00 -11.45
CA THR A 8 -7.43 2.51 -12.27
C THR A 8 -6.52 1.56 -11.48
N TYR A 9 -6.26 1.84 -10.20
CA TYR A 9 -5.51 0.94 -9.33
C TYR A 9 -6.26 -0.37 -9.04
N LEU A 10 -7.56 -0.30 -8.74
CA LEU A 10 -8.39 -1.49 -8.52
C LEU A 10 -8.37 -2.42 -9.74
N ASN A 11 -8.50 -1.88 -10.94
CA ASN A 11 -8.49 -2.65 -12.19
C ASN A 11 -7.17 -3.39 -12.46
N MET A 12 -6.07 -3.03 -11.78
CA MET A 12 -4.78 -3.72 -11.90
C MET A 12 -4.63 -4.90 -10.93
N LEU A 13 -5.50 -5.02 -9.92
CA LEU A 13 -5.40 -6.03 -8.87
C LEU A 13 -5.85 -7.45 -9.24
N PRO A 14 -6.79 -7.71 -10.19
CA PRO A 14 -7.32 -9.06 -10.41
C PRO A 14 -6.28 -10.17 -10.58
N PRO A 15 -5.15 -9.98 -11.29
CA PRO A 15 -4.12 -11.02 -11.43
C PRO A 15 -3.38 -11.38 -10.12
N TYR A 16 -3.53 -10.57 -9.07
CA TYR A 16 -2.76 -10.67 -7.82
C TYR A 16 -3.62 -11.05 -6.61
N ILE A 17 -4.95 -11.06 -6.75
CA ILE A 17 -5.89 -11.43 -5.68
C ILE A 17 -6.30 -12.90 -5.85
N ARG A 18 -6.47 -13.63 -4.76
CA ARG A 18 -6.97 -15.01 -4.74
C ARG A 18 -8.17 -15.13 -3.81
N GLY A 19 -9.32 -15.52 -4.37
CA GLY A 19 -10.55 -15.78 -3.62
C GLY A 19 -11.19 -14.53 -3.01
N PRO A 20 -12.17 -14.70 -2.10
CA PRO A 20 -12.68 -13.60 -1.29
C PRO A 20 -11.55 -13.00 -0.45
N SER A 21 -11.28 -11.71 -0.64
CA SER A 21 -10.21 -11.01 0.04
C SER A 21 -10.69 -9.73 0.72
N VAL A 22 -9.89 -9.18 1.62
CA VAL A 22 -10.16 -7.90 2.27
C VAL A 22 -9.14 -6.87 1.80
N ILE A 23 -9.63 -5.76 1.25
CA ILE A 23 -8.83 -4.60 0.88
C ILE A 23 -8.90 -3.61 2.05
N VAL A 24 -7.78 -3.45 2.74
CA VAL A 24 -7.65 -2.49 3.84
C VAL A 24 -7.13 -1.17 3.28
N ALA A 25 -7.89 -0.08 3.44
CA ALA A 25 -7.56 1.24 2.94
C ALA A 25 -7.71 2.32 4.03
N ASP A 26 -6.98 3.43 3.91
CA ASP A 26 -7.20 4.58 4.79
C ASP A 26 -8.52 5.29 4.45
N ASN A 27 -8.95 6.19 5.34
CA ASN A 27 -10.23 6.88 5.22
C ASN A 27 -10.20 8.05 4.22
N PHE A 28 -9.43 7.94 3.14
CA PHE A 28 -9.42 8.93 2.07
C PHE A 28 -10.73 8.82 1.27
N ASP A 29 -11.37 9.96 0.97
CA ASP A 29 -12.73 10.00 0.40
C ASP A 29 -12.92 9.10 -0.84
N ALA A 30 -11.92 9.03 -1.72
CA ALA A 30 -11.99 8.17 -2.91
C ALA A 30 -11.91 6.67 -2.60
N HIS A 31 -11.29 6.28 -1.49
CA HIS A 31 -11.18 4.87 -1.08
C HIS A 31 -12.45 4.39 -0.39
N VAL A 32 -13.14 5.25 0.36
CA VAL A 32 -14.30 4.89 1.19
C VAL A 32 -15.65 5.29 0.57
N SER A 33 -15.66 5.69 -0.70
CA SER A 33 -16.89 6.00 -1.42
C SER A 33 -17.70 4.73 -1.73
N GLN A 34 -19.01 4.90 -1.99
CA GLN A 34 -19.88 3.79 -2.38
C GLN A 34 -19.38 3.14 -3.68
N GLU A 35 -18.97 3.95 -4.65
CA GLU A 35 -18.44 3.47 -5.93
C GLU A 35 -17.16 2.63 -5.77
N SER A 36 -16.33 2.95 -4.77
CA SER A 36 -15.16 2.15 -4.41
C SER A 36 -15.57 0.80 -3.84
N ALA A 37 -16.51 0.80 -2.89
CA ALA A 37 -17.01 -0.42 -2.26
C ALA A 37 -17.66 -1.36 -3.29
N ASP A 38 -18.48 -0.81 -4.19
CA ASP A 38 -19.15 -1.55 -5.27
C ASP A 38 -18.13 -2.16 -6.22
N ALA A 39 -17.14 -1.39 -6.69
CA ALA A 39 -16.09 -1.90 -7.57
C ALA A 39 -15.28 -3.02 -6.91
N ILE A 40 -14.97 -2.91 -5.62
CA ILE A 40 -14.23 -3.94 -4.88
C ILE A 40 -15.09 -5.21 -4.71
N ALA A 41 -16.38 -5.07 -4.44
CA ALA A 41 -17.30 -6.19 -4.28
C ALA A 41 -17.57 -6.91 -5.61
N GLU A 42 -17.89 -6.16 -6.66
CA GLU A 42 -18.33 -6.71 -7.96
C GLU A 42 -17.16 -7.15 -8.84
N ASP A 43 -16.13 -6.32 -8.98
CA ASP A 43 -15.03 -6.58 -9.92
C ASP A 43 -13.94 -7.47 -9.30
N LEU A 44 -13.73 -7.36 -7.98
CA LEU A 44 -12.65 -8.06 -7.27
C LEU A 44 -13.13 -9.18 -6.35
N PHE A 45 -14.44 -9.41 -6.24
CA PHE A 45 -15.04 -10.37 -5.30
C PHE A 45 -14.48 -10.24 -3.88
N SER A 46 -14.30 -9.00 -3.42
CA SER A 46 -13.59 -8.66 -2.19
C SER A 46 -14.39 -7.70 -1.31
N THR A 47 -13.94 -7.46 -0.08
CA THR A 47 -14.56 -6.53 0.86
C THR A 47 -13.62 -5.37 1.15
N LEU A 48 -14.14 -4.15 1.14
CA LEU A 48 -13.42 -2.96 1.58
C LEU A 48 -13.52 -2.83 3.10
N GLU A 49 -12.39 -2.73 3.78
CA GLU A 49 -12.30 -2.42 5.21
C GLU A 49 -11.56 -1.09 5.42
N PRO A 50 -12.28 0.01 5.72
CA PRO A 50 -11.65 1.28 6.00
C PRO A 50 -10.99 1.28 7.38
N LEU A 51 -9.79 1.83 7.46
CA LEU A 51 -9.14 2.05 8.75
C LEU A 51 -9.91 3.10 9.57
N PRO A 52 -9.91 2.99 10.92
CA PRO A 52 -10.41 4.05 11.76
C PRO A 52 -9.76 5.40 11.43
N ALA A 53 -10.54 6.47 11.53
CA ALA A 53 -10.05 7.82 11.22
C ALA A 53 -8.80 8.16 12.04
N ASN A 54 -7.79 8.75 11.38
CA ASN A 54 -6.50 9.14 11.97
C ASN A 54 -5.63 7.99 12.50
N CYS A 55 -5.94 6.74 12.16
CA CYS A 55 -5.18 5.56 12.60
C CYS A 55 -4.22 5.00 11.52
N THR A 56 -3.95 5.71 10.42
CA THR A 56 -3.07 5.21 9.36
C THR A 56 -1.67 4.84 9.89
N SER A 57 -1.09 5.70 10.74
CA SER A 57 0.25 5.48 11.31
C SER A 57 0.33 4.31 12.30
N THR A 58 -0.80 3.85 12.83
CA THR A 58 -0.89 2.79 13.85
C THR A 58 -1.46 1.48 13.30
N CYS A 59 -2.37 1.56 12.34
CA CYS A 59 -3.19 0.44 11.88
C CYS A 59 -2.98 0.10 10.39
N GLN A 60 -2.33 0.96 9.59
CA GLN A 60 -2.04 0.61 8.19
C GLN A 60 -0.76 -0.23 8.10
N PRO A 61 -0.80 -1.49 7.62
CA PRO A 61 0.39 -2.34 7.51
C PRO A 61 1.52 -1.70 6.71
N LEU A 62 1.17 -0.99 5.63
CA LEU A 62 2.12 -0.29 4.78
C LEU A 62 2.94 0.72 5.59
N ASP A 63 2.29 1.60 6.36
CA ASP A 63 2.96 2.61 7.16
C ASP A 63 3.68 2.03 8.39
N VAL A 64 3.05 1.10 9.10
CA VAL A 64 3.53 0.53 10.37
C VAL A 64 4.80 -0.33 10.22
N GLY A 65 4.93 -1.06 9.10
CA GLY A 65 5.99 -2.05 8.92
C GLY A 65 6.78 -1.97 7.63
N VAL A 66 6.23 -1.45 6.53
CA VAL A 66 6.89 -1.49 5.22
C VAL A 66 7.58 -0.17 4.87
N MET A 67 6.95 0.97 5.14
CA MET A 67 7.46 2.29 4.71
C MET A 67 8.80 2.66 5.36
N GLY A 68 9.03 2.29 6.61
CA GLY A 68 10.31 2.52 7.30
C GLY A 68 11.49 1.84 6.57
N PRO A 69 11.49 0.50 6.44
CA PRO A 69 12.47 -0.24 5.65
C PRO A 69 12.59 0.25 4.21
N PHE A 70 11.47 0.49 3.52
CA PHE A 70 11.47 0.97 2.13
C PHE A 70 12.19 2.32 1.98
N LYS A 71 11.89 3.30 2.85
CA LYS A 71 12.59 4.61 2.87
C LYS A 71 14.08 4.47 3.18
N LYS A 72 14.47 3.53 4.06
CA LYS A 72 15.90 3.25 4.34
C LYS A 72 16.61 2.73 3.09
N ILE A 73 16.01 1.78 2.38
CA ILE A 73 16.58 1.21 1.15
C ILE A 73 16.66 2.28 0.05
N LEU A 74 15.64 3.12 -0.12
CA LEU A 74 15.68 4.26 -1.04
C LEU A 74 16.89 5.17 -0.76
N ARG A 75 17.15 5.52 0.50
CA ARG A 75 18.31 6.36 0.86
C ARG A 75 19.63 5.68 0.53
N THR A 76 19.77 4.38 0.84
CA THR A 76 20.97 3.62 0.48
C THR A 76 21.20 3.59 -1.02
N LEU A 77 20.16 3.29 -1.80
CA LEU A 77 20.24 3.22 -3.26
C LEU A 77 20.54 4.58 -3.90
N TRP A 78 20.03 5.67 -3.33
CA TRP A 78 20.36 7.01 -3.80
C TRP A 78 21.87 7.29 -3.72
N LEU A 79 22.55 6.87 -2.66
CA LEU A 79 24.00 7.09 -2.54
C LEU A 79 24.81 6.37 -3.63
N GLU A 80 24.25 5.33 -4.25
CA GLU A 80 24.85 4.58 -5.36
C GLU A 80 24.54 5.21 -6.75
N GLU A 81 23.61 6.16 -6.83
CA GLU A 81 23.11 6.71 -8.10
C GLU A 81 23.97 7.85 -8.64
N THR A 82 24.16 7.87 -9.95
CA THR A 82 24.75 9.02 -10.65
C THR A 82 23.81 10.23 -10.56
N PRO A 83 24.31 11.42 -10.18
CA PRO A 83 23.49 12.63 -10.17
C PRO A 83 22.94 12.98 -11.56
N VAL A 84 21.65 13.29 -11.61
CA VAL A 84 20.96 13.73 -12.83
C VAL A 84 20.44 15.15 -12.69
N LYS A 85 20.29 15.88 -13.80
CA LYS A 85 20.06 17.33 -13.77
C LYS A 85 18.62 17.71 -14.07
N THR A 86 18.02 17.11 -15.09
CA THR A 86 16.69 17.50 -15.56
C THR A 86 15.59 16.92 -14.68
N ALA A 87 14.43 17.58 -14.66
CA ALA A 87 13.26 17.07 -13.93
C ALA A 87 12.80 15.69 -14.45
N ALA A 88 12.89 15.46 -15.77
CA ALA A 88 12.51 14.19 -16.38
C ALA A 88 13.44 13.04 -15.93
N GLU A 89 14.76 13.27 -15.94
CA GLU A 89 15.73 12.28 -15.47
C GLU A 89 15.55 12.01 -13.97
N LYS A 90 15.32 13.04 -13.15
CA LYS A 90 15.06 12.88 -11.71
C LYS A 90 13.84 12.01 -11.43
N ARG A 91 12.75 12.20 -12.18
CA ARG A 91 11.54 11.36 -12.08
C ARG A 91 11.85 9.91 -12.48
N LEU A 92 12.53 9.70 -13.60
CA LEU A 92 12.89 8.36 -14.07
C LEU A 92 13.82 7.64 -13.08
N ALA A 93 14.82 8.33 -12.54
CA ALA A 93 15.72 7.80 -11.51
C ALA A 93 14.93 7.39 -10.26
N MET A 94 14.02 8.25 -9.77
CA MET A 94 13.17 7.93 -8.62
C MET A 94 12.31 6.69 -8.86
N ILE A 95 11.67 6.57 -10.04
CA ILE A 95 10.83 5.40 -10.38
C ILE A 95 11.67 4.12 -10.39
N LYS A 96 12.81 4.13 -11.09
CA LYS A 96 13.72 2.97 -11.15
C LYS A 96 14.23 2.58 -9.76
N ARG A 97 14.56 3.57 -8.93
CA ARG A 97 14.99 3.35 -7.54
C ARG A 97 13.89 2.73 -6.70
N SER A 98 12.66 3.23 -6.78
CA SER A 98 11.52 2.69 -6.06
C SER A 98 11.24 1.24 -6.44
N ILE A 99 11.35 0.89 -7.73
CA ILE A 99 11.24 -0.51 -8.18
C ILE A 99 12.37 -1.37 -7.58
N LYS A 100 13.63 -0.90 -7.61
CA LYS A 100 14.77 -1.62 -7.00
C LYS A 100 14.60 -1.77 -5.48
N ALA A 101 14.07 -0.76 -4.81
CA ALA A 101 13.80 -0.79 -3.38
C ALA A 101 12.66 -1.76 -3.04
N TRP A 102 11.56 -1.75 -3.80
CA TRP A 102 10.42 -2.64 -3.58
C TRP A 102 10.81 -4.12 -3.71
N LYS A 103 11.64 -4.45 -4.71
CA LYS A 103 12.18 -5.81 -4.89
C LYS A 103 13.04 -6.31 -3.73
N ARG A 104 13.50 -5.42 -2.84
CA ARG A 104 14.27 -5.78 -1.63
C ARG A 104 13.38 -5.93 -0.40
N ILE A 105 12.10 -5.57 -0.46
CA ILE A 105 11.13 -5.85 0.60
C ILE A 105 10.73 -7.32 0.49
N THR A 106 10.88 -8.08 1.57
CA THR A 106 10.57 -9.51 1.57
C THR A 106 9.07 -9.75 1.83
N PRO A 107 8.48 -10.85 1.31
CA PRO A 107 7.12 -11.25 1.67
C PRO A 107 6.93 -11.39 3.18
N ASP A 108 7.98 -11.86 3.88
CA ASP A 108 8.07 -11.92 5.34
C ASP A 108 7.90 -10.56 6.03
N ALA A 109 8.53 -9.51 5.50
CA ALA A 109 8.38 -8.16 6.04
C ALA A 109 6.95 -7.64 5.85
N ILE A 110 6.31 -7.99 4.73
CA ILE A 110 4.90 -7.67 4.47
C ILE A 110 4.01 -8.43 5.48
N ARG A 111 4.17 -9.74 5.64
CA ARG A 111 3.36 -10.52 6.60
C ARG A 111 3.45 -9.97 8.02
N ARG A 112 4.67 -9.71 8.51
CA ARG A 112 4.89 -9.11 9.83
C ARG A 112 4.30 -7.70 9.97
N SER A 113 4.17 -6.95 8.87
CA SER A 113 3.55 -5.63 8.95
C SER A 113 2.04 -5.73 9.19
N PHE A 114 1.37 -6.76 8.67
CA PHE A 114 -0.03 -7.04 8.98
C PHE A 114 -0.19 -7.51 10.43
N GLU A 115 0.63 -8.46 10.88
CA GLU A 115 0.62 -8.95 12.28
C GLU A 115 0.81 -7.82 13.30
N LYS A 116 1.62 -6.82 12.97
CA LYS A 116 1.89 -5.68 13.84
C LYS A 116 0.79 -4.61 13.83
N ALA A 117 0.14 -4.42 12.68
CA ALA A 117 -0.80 -3.32 12.48
C ALA A 117 -2.25 -3.71 12.84
N LEU A 118 -2.59 -5.00 12.69
CA LEU A 118 -3.91 -5.51 13.01
C LEU A 118 -3.94 -5.96 14.48
N PRO A 119 -5.03 -5.63 15.21
CA PRO A 119 -5.18 -6.00 16.60
C PRO A 119 -5.40 -7.51 16.73
N ARG A 120 -4.95 -8.09 17.85
CA ARG A 120 -5.03 -9.55 18.05
C ARG A 120 -6.43 -9.95 18.51
N PRO A 121 -6.98 -11.10 18.05
CA PRO A 121 -8.31 -11.56 18.46
C PRO A 121 -8.48 -11.68 19.99
N GLU A 122 -7.39 -12.01 20.69
CA GLU A 122 -7.32 -12.12 22.16
C GLU A 122 -7.62 -10.80 22.90
N GLU A 123 -7.47 -9.66 22.22
CA GLU A 123 -7.71 -8.33 22.78
C GLU A 123 -9.20 -7.93 22.73
N TYR A 124 -10.06 -8.78 22.15
CA TYR A 124 -11.50 -8.55 21.98
C TYR A 124 -12.41 -9.56 22.70
N VAL A 125 -11.87 -10.37 23.60
CA VAL A 125 -12.71 -11.20 24.48
C VAL A 125 -13.33 -10.29 25.55
N VAL A 126 -14.52 -9.76 25.24
CA VAL A 126 -15.44 -9.12 26.18
C VAL A 126 -16.42 -10.17 26.70
#